data_AF-A0AAV3YBY0-F1
#
_entry.id   AF-A0AAV3YBY0-F1
#
_cell.length_a   1.000
_cell.length_b   1.000
_cell.length_c   1.000
_cell.angle_alpha   90.00
_cell.angle_beta   90.00
_cell.angle_gamma   90.00
#
_symmetry.space_group_name_H-M   'P 1'
#
loop_
_entity.id
_entity.type
_entity.pdbx_description
1 polymer ?
#
loop_
_entity_poly.entity_id
_entity_poly.type
_entity_poly.pdbx_seq_one_letter_code
_entity_poly.pdbx_strand_id
1 'polypeptide(L)'
;NDILGYPIQVICGEEEAATIYKGVAHTSGGTGRRLVVDIGGASTELIIGEGFEPKALTSLKMGCVTWLEHYFKDRQLNKANFERAIEGAKQALAPILDNYQRIGWDVCVGASGTVQALQEIMLAQGMDEVITHAKLKRLQKQAMQADHLEELDIDGLTLERALVFPSGLSILIAIFELLNIDSMTLAGGALREGMVYDMVEELQQDDIRARTINSVQSRCQLDVEYGEQVATTALQLLKDCGGDTWLEEPQAPALLECASKLHEI
;
A
#
# COMPACT_ATOMS: atom_id res chain seq x y z
N ASN A 1 -2.65 3.18 -32.91
CA ASN A 1 -2.07 2.39 -31.81
C ASN A 1 -1.58 1.06 -32.37
N ASP A 2 -0.80 1.16 -33.45
CA ASP A 2 -0.77 0.11 -34.48
C ASP A 2 0.21 -1.02 -34.12
N ILE A 3 1.07 -0.77 -33.14
CA ILE A 3 2.00 -1.75 -32.58
C ILE A 3 1.26 -2.74 -31.66
N LEU A 4 0.36 -2.24 -30.81
CA LEU A 4 -0.32 -3.07 -29.81
C LEU A 4 -1.57 -3.76 -30.36
N GLY A 5 -2.20 -3.19 -31.39
CA GLY A 5 -3.42 -3.77 -31.99
C GLY A 5 -4.68 -3.62 -31.13
N TYR A 6 -4.61 -2.93 -29.99
CA TYR A 6 -5.73 -2.65 -29.09
C TYR A 6 -5.92 -1.13 -28.94
N PRO A 7 -7.12 -0.62 -28.65
CA PRO A 7 -7.29 0.79 -28.29
C PRO A 7 -6.64 1.09 -26.93
N ILE A 8 -5.91 2.21 -26.81
CA ILE A 8 -5.50 2.76 -25.50
C ILE A 8 -6.60 3.70 -25.04
N GLN A 9 -7.17 3.40 -23.87
CA GLN A 9 -8.10 4.27 -23.18
C GLN A 9 -7.34 5.09 -22.13
N VAL A 10 -7.37 6.40 -22.27
CA VAL A 10 -6.85 7.32 -21.26
C VAL A 10 -7.96 7.54 -20.24
N ILE A 11 -7.67 7.27 -18.97
CA ILE A 11 -8.57 7.50 -17.84
C ILE A 11 -8.20 8.81 -17.14
N CYS A 12 -9.18 9.43 -16.48
CA CYS A 12 -8.88 10.59 -15.64
C CYS A 12 -8.30 10.16 -14.29
N GLY A 13 -7.67 11.09 -13.56
CA GLY A 13 -7.04 10.75 -12.27
C GLY A 13 -8.04 10.26 -11.21
N GLU A 14 -9.30 10.71 -11.24
CA GLU A 14 -10.34 10.20 -10.34
C GLU A 14 -10.75 8.75 -10.70
N GLU A 15 -10.80 8.42 -11.99
CA GLU A 15 -11.03 7.05 -12.47
C GLU A 15 -9.84 6.15 -12.08
N GLU A 16 -8.60 6.63 -12.25
CA GLU A 16 -7.39 5.92 -11.79
C GLU A 16 -7.44 5.63 -10.29
N ALA A 17 -7.76 6.65 -9.48
CA ALA A 17 -7.92 6.48 -8.03
C ALA A 17 -9.00 5.45 -7.68
N ALA A 18 -10.14 5.47 -8.39
CA ALA A 18 -11.23 4.52 -8.16
C ALA A 18 -10.81 3.08 -8.50
N THR A 19 -10.12 2.89 -9.62
CA THR A 19 -9.61 1.58 -10.04
C THR A 19 -8.48 1.10 -9.12
N ILE A 20 -7.56 1.96 -8.67
CA ILE A 20 -6.57 1.63 -7.63
C ILE A 20 -7.27 1.13 -6.38
N TYR A 21 -8.28 1.85 -5.89
CA TYR A 21 -9.01 1.46 -4.70
C TYR A 21 -9.71 0.12 -4.87
N LYS A 22 -10.30 -0.14 -6.04
CA LYS A 22 -10.88 -1.44 -6.36
C LYS A 22 -9.84 -2.56 -6.30
N GLY A 23 -8.67 -2.34 -6.89
CA GLY A 23 -7.55 -3.28 -6.80
C GLY A 23 -7.17 -3.59 -5.37
N VAL A 24 -6.90 -2.54 -4.58
CA VAL A 24 -6.58 -2.67 -3.15
C VAL A 24 -7.69 -3.39 -2.39
N ALA A 25 -8.95 -2.98 -2.58
CA ALA A 25 -10.12 -3.56 -1.91
C ALA A 25 -10.34 -5.03 -2.27
N HIS A 26 -9.81 -5.53 -3.38
CA HIS A 26 -9.86 -6.96 -3.74
C HIS A 26 -8.57 -7.72 -3.43
N THR A 27 -7.50 -7.08 -2.99
CA THR A 27 -6.21 -7.76 -2.71
C THR A 27 -5.71 -7.60 -1.29
N SER A 28 -6.23 -6.62 -0.55
CA SER A 28 -5.83 -6.31 0.82
C SER A 28 -6.99 -6.62 1.75
N GLY A 29 -6.80 -7.63 2.61
CA GLY A 29 -7.74 -7.93 3.69
C GLY A 29 -7.72 -6.89 4.80
N GLY A 30 -8.68 -6.98 5.71
CA GLY A 30 -8.81 -6.10 6.88
C GLY A 30 -10.20 -5.46 6.97
N THR A 31 -10.64 -5.17 8.19
CA THR A 31 -11.91 -4.51 8.47
C THR A 31 -11.71 -3.02 8.69
N GLY A 32 -12.80 -2.25 8.54
CA GLY A 32 -12.79 -0.80 8.76
C GLY A 32 -12.42 0.03 7.52
N ARG A 33 -12.33 1.33 7.74
CA ARG A 33 -11.99 2.34 6.74
C ARG A 33 -10.50 2.32 6.47
N ARG A 34 -10.14 2.37 5.20
CA ARG A 34 -8.74 2.40 4.77
C ARG A 34 -8.42 3.66 4.00
N LEU A 35 -7.29 4.26 4.34
CA LEU A 35 -6.62 5.27 3.53
C LEU A 35 -5.63 4.56 2.61
N VAL A 36 -5.85 4.67 1.30
CA VAL A 36 -4.95 4.20 0.26
C VAL A 36 -4.15 5.38 -0.27
N VAL A 37 -2.84 5.21 -0.39
CA VAL A 37 -1.91 6.20 -0.97
C VAL A 37 -1.13 5.53 -2.10
N ASP A 38 -1.27 6.01 -3.32
CA ASP A 38 -0.47 5.59 -4.47
C ASP A 38 0.38 6.77 -4.96
N ILE A 39 1.70 6.63 -4.95
CA ILE A 39 2.63 7.65 -5.46
C ILE A 39 3.14 7.18 -6.82
N GLY A 40 2.57 7.74 -7.88
CA GLY A 40 2.99 7.55 -9.26
C GLY A 40 4.14 8.46 -9.68
N GLY A 41 4.45 8.45 -10.98
CA GLY A 41 5.50 9.29 -11.55
C GLY A 41 5.12 10.77 -11.65
N ALA A 42 3.87 11.05 -12.03
CA ALA A 42 3.36 12.40 -12.25
C ALA A 42 2.21 12.81 -11.31
N SER A 43 1.51 11.84 -10.73
CA SER A 43 0.40 12.05 -9.80
C SER A 43 0.55 11.22 -8.53
N THR A 44 -0.25 11.57 -7.53
CA THR A 44 -0.43 10.82 -6.30
C THR A 44 -1.93 10.71 -6.04
N GLU A 45 -2.41 9.49 -5.93
CA GLU A 45 -3.79 9.17 -5.62
C GLU A 45 -3.93 8.94 -4.11
N LEU A 46 -4.91 9.61 -3.52
CA LEU A 46 -5.35 9.38 -2.16
C LEU A 46 -6.79 8.91 -2.21
N ILE A 47 -7.11 7.83 -1.52
CA ILE A 47 -8.46 7.28 -1.45
C ILE A 47 -8.78 6.94 -0.01
N ILE A 48 -9.96 7.33 0.47
CA ILE A 48 -10.55 6.72 1.66
C ILE A 48 -11.72 5.86 1.21
N GLY A 49 -11.82 4.64 1.70
CA GLY A 49 -13.01 3.81 1.49
C GLY A 49 -13.21 2.75 2.56
N GLU A 50 -14.35 2.08 2.52
CA GLU A 50 -14.73 0.99 3.44
C GLU A 50 -15.33 -0.17 2.64
N GLY A 51 -14.84 -1.40 2.83
CA GLY A 51 -15.27 -2.53 2.01
C GLY A 51 -14.92 -2.30 0.54
N PHE A 52 -15.91 -2.27 -0.35
CA PHE A 52 -15.70 -1.95 -1.78
C PHE A 52 -16.15 -0.54 -2.15
N GLU A 53 -16.57 0.26 -1.15
CA GLU A 53 -17.19 1.56 -1.36
C GLU A 53 -16.19 2.70 -1.08
N PRO A 54 -15.79 3.47 -2.10
CA PRO A 54 -14.99 4.66 -1.91
C PRO A 54 -15.81 5.77 -1.20
N LYS A 55 -15.17 6.50 -0.29
CA LYS A 55 -15.72 7.65 0.44
C LYS A 55 -15.09 8.98 0.01
N ALA A 56 -13.84 8.95 -0.42
CA ALA A 56 -13.14 10.09 -1.02
C ALA A 56 -12.15 9.58 -2.05
N LEU A 57 -12.11 10.21 -3.22
CA LEU A 57 -11.20 9.90 -4.33
C LEU A 57 -10.52 11.20 -4.74
N THR A 58 -9.20 11.24 -4.66
CA THR A 58 -8.42 12.41 -5.10
C THR A 58 -7.20 11.95 -5.87
N SER A 59 -6.96 12.55 -7.04
CA SER A 59 -5.65 12.51 -7.72
C SER A 59 -5.02 13.91 -7.70
N LEU A 60 -3.83 14.01 -7.14
CA LEU A 60 -3.05 15.26 -7.06
C LEU A 60 -1.91 15.22 -8.08
N LYS A 61 -1.62 16.37 -8.72
CA LYS A 61 -0.51 16.53 -9.68
C LYS A 61 0.83 16.65 -8.94
N MET A 62 1.23 15.56 -8.32
CA MET A 62 2.42 15.41 -7.51
C MET A 62 2.88 13.97 -7.63
N GLY A 63 3.99 13.70 -8.30
CA GLY A 63 4.53 12.34 -8.41
C GLY A 63 6.05 12.34 -8.36
N CYS A 64 6.66 11.18 -8.11
CA CYS A 64 8.10 11.09 -7.81
C CYS A 64 9.00 11.63 -8.94
N VAL A 65 8.63 11.49 -10.22
CA VAL A 65 9.39 12.02 -11.36
C VAL A 65 9.24 13.54 -11.43
N THR A 66 8.00 14.04 -11.38
CA THR A 66 7.74 15.49 -11.45
C THR A 66 8.32 16.24 -10.24
N TRP A 67 8.28 15.66 -9.04
CA TRP A 67 8.89 16.23 -7.84
C TRP A 67 10.41 16.26 -7.92
N LEU A 68 11.01 15.23 -8.52
CA LEU A 68 12.46 15.18 -8.72
C LEU A 68 12.90 16.38 -9.58
N GLU A 69 12.22 16.59 -10.71
CA GLU A 69 12.53 17.70 -11.63
C GLU A 69 12.36 19.08 -11.01
N HIS A 70 11.42 19.24 -10.07
CA HIS A 70 11.13 20.52 -9.42
C HIS A 70 12.05 20.83 -8.24
N TYR A 71 12.28 19.85 -7.36
CA TYR A 71 12.93 20.09 -6.06
C TYR A 71 14.37 19.60 -5.98
N PHE A 72 14.75 18.65 -6.83
CA PHE A 72 16.09 18.03 -6.88
C PHE A 72 16.75 18.22 -8.25
N LYS A 73 16.46 19.33 -8.93
CA LYS A 73 16.99 19.66 -10.26
C LYS A 73 18.52 19.74 -10.31
N ASP A 74 19.12 20.17 -9.20
CA ASP A 74 20.57 20.24 -8.99
C ASP A 74 21.20 18.90 -8.61
N ARG A 75 20.38 17.84 -8.50
CA ARG A 75 20.74 16.47 -8.10
C ARG A 75 21.33 16.35 -6.70
N GLN A 76 21.19 17.39 -5.87
CA GLN A 76 21.72 17.39 -4.51
C GLN A 76 20.71 16.81 -3.52
N LEU A 77 21.17 15.88 -2.69
CA LEU A 77 20.41 15.29 -1.59
C LEU A 77 20.67 16.06 -0.29
N ASN A 78 20.52 17.39 -0.35
CA ASN A 78 20.73 18.26 0.80
C ASN A 78 19.42 18.51 1.57
N LYS A 79 19.54 18.97 2.81
CA LYS A 79 18.40 19.27 3.69
C LYS A 79 17.41 20.27 3.06
N ALA A 80 17.90 21.31 2.38
CA ALA A 80 17.06 22.34 1.79
C ALA A 80 16.17 21.80 0.65
N ASN A 81 16.69 20.88 -0.17
CA ASN A 81 15.93 20.27 -1.27
C ASN A 81 14.82 19.38 -0.73
N PHE A 82 15.13 18.54 0.27
CA PHE A 82 14.14 17.75 0.97
C PHE A 82 13.07 18.60 1.65
N GLU A 83 13.44 19.66 2.37
CA GLU A 83 12.48 20.55 3.04
C GLU A 83 11.55 21.24 2.05
N ARG A 84 12.08 21.75 0.92
CA ARG A 84 11.26 22.33 -0.15
C ARG A 84 10.33 21.30 -0.79
N ALA A 85 10.80 20.08 -1.02
CA ALA A 85 10.00 19.00 -1.60
C ALA A 85 8.85 18.59 -0.68
N ILE A 86 9.13 18.44 0.62
CA ILE A 86 8.11 18.12 1.64
C ILE A 86 7.10 19.26 1.73
N GLU A 87 7.56 20.51 1.83
CA GLU A 87 6.66 21.67 1.94
C GLU A 87 5.79 21.85 0.68
N GLY A 88 6.37 21.64 -0.50
CA GLY A 88 5.60 21.60 -1.75
C GLY A 88 4.50 20.54 -1.71
N ALA A 89 4.81 19.36 -1.18
CA ALA A 89 3.85 18.27 -1.10
C ALA A 89 2.73 18.60 -0.11
N LYS A 90 3.07 19.26 1.00
CA LYS A 90 2.08 19.77 1.96
C LYS A 90 1.12 20.77 1.33
N GLN A 91 1.63 21.69 0.51
CA GLN A 91 0.80 22.66 -0.20
C GLN A 91 -0.13 22.00 -1.21
N ALA A 92 0.33 20.97 -1.92
CA ALA A 92 -0.51 20.20 -2.84
C ALA A 92 -1.62 19.42 -2.13
N LEU A 93 -1.37 18.94 -0.90
CA LEU A 93 -2.33 18.19 -0.07
C LEU A 93 -3.32 19.10 0.68
N ALA A 94 -2.97 20.36 0.94
CA ALA A 94 -3.76 21.28 1.75
C ALA A 94 -5.25 21.38 1.33
N PRO A 95 -5.63 21.41 0.04
CA PRO A 95 -7.03 21.50 -0.37
C PRO A 95 -7.91 20.32 0.04
N ILE A 96 -7.33 19.14 0.28
CA ILE A 96 -8.09 17.92 0.62
C ILE A 96 -8.05 17.57 2.11
N LEU A 97 -7.19 18.24 2.87
CA LEU A 97 -6.84 17.82 4.23
C LEU A 97 -8.05 17.76 5.17
N ASP A 98 -8.85 18.82 5.23
CA ASP A 98 -10.02 18.91 6.10
C ASP A 98 -11.05 17.81 5.81
N ASN A 99 -11.26 17.49 4.53
CA ASN A 99 -12.20 16.45 4.14
C ASN A 99 -11.69 15.06 4.57
N TYR A 100 -10.41 14.77 4.32
CA TYR A 100 -9.81 13.47 4.64
C TYR A 100 -9.74 13.24 6.15
N GLN A 101 -9.33 14.24 6.93
CA GLN A 101 -9.29 14.15 8.39
C GLN A 101 -10.69 13.98 9.00
N ARG A 102 -11.71 14.64 8.43
CA ARG A 102 -13.11 14.48 8.88
C ARG A 102 -13.66 13.09 8.58
N ILE A 103 -13.34 12.50 7.43
CA ILE A 103 -13.75 11.13 7.12
C ILE A 103 -12.98 10.18 8.04
N GLY A 104 -11.66 10.28 8.09
CA GLY A 104 -10.80 9.41 8.89
C GLY A 104 -10.70 7.99 8.33
N TRP A 105 -9.76 7.23 8.89
CA TRP A 105 -9.47 5.84 8.53
C TRP A 105 -8.98 5.08 9.76
N ASP A 106 -9.08 3.76 9.70
CA ASP A 106 -8.60 2.83 10.73
C ASP A 106 -7.24 2.25 10.36
N VAL A 107 -6.99 2.03 9.07
CA VAL A 107 -5.73 1.52 8.53
C VAL A 107 -5.25 2.36 7.34
N CYS A 108 -3.93 2.46 7.16
CA CYS A 108 -3.35 3.08 5.99
C CYS A 108 -2.54 2.06 5.19
N VAL A 109 -2.74 2.04 3.88
CA VAL A 109 -2.03 1.17 2.95
C VAL A 109 -1.45 1.99 1.82
N GLY A 110 -0.24 1.65 1.41
CA GLY A 110 0.47 2.29 0.31
C GLY A 110 0.55 1.38 -0.91
N ALA A 111 0.54 1.96 -2.10
CA ALA A 111 0.69 1.27 -3.37
C ALA A 111 1.86 1.83 -4.19
N SER A 112 2.20 1.14 -5.28
CA SER A 112 3.20 1.55 -6.28
C SER A 112 4.67 1.59 -5.82
N GLY A 113 5.53 2.09 -6.70
CA GLY A 113 6.99 1.87 -6.66
C GLY A 113 7.70 2.50 -5.46
N THR A 114 7.24 3.64 -4.95
CA THR A 114 7.85 4.28 -3.77
C THR A 114 7.64 3.45 -2.51
N VAL A 115 6.43 2.94 -2.29
CA VAL A 115 6.10 2.12 -1.12
C VAL A 115 6.76 0.74 -1.22
N GLN A 116 6.80 0.16 -2.42
CA GLN A 116 7.54 -1.09 -2.67
C GLN A 116 9.04 -0.94 -2.40
N ALA A 117 9.67 0.15 -2.84
CA ALA A 117 11.08 0.41 -2.55
C ALA A 117 11.34 0.50 -1.04
N LEU A 118 10.43 1.14 -0.28
CA LEU A 118 10.54 1.21 1.18
C LEU A 118 10.48 -0.17 1.83
N GLN A 119 9.58 -1.05 1.38
CA GLN A 119 9.52 -2.41 1.89
C GLN A 119 10.80 -3.20 1.58
N GLU A 120 11.32 -3.12 0.36
CA GLU A 120 12.55 -3.80 -0.04
C GLU A 120 13.75 -3.33 0.81
N ILE A 121 13.87 -2.02 1.03
CA ILE A 121 14.89 -1.44 1.93
C ILE A 121 14.71 -1.95 3.36
N MET A 122 13.48 -1.93 3.88
CA MET A 122 13.21 -2.33 5.26
C MET A 122 13.52 -3.82 5.49
N LEU A 123 13.12 -4.68 4.55
CA LEU A 123 13.44 -6.11 4.59
C LEU A 123 14.95 -6.37 4.51
N ALA A 124 15.66 -5.72 3.58
CA ALA A 124 17.11 -5.86 3.44
C ALA A 124 17.85 -5.45 4.72
N GLN A 125 17.39 -4.39 5.38
CA GLN A 125 17.97 -3.88 6.62
C GLN A 125 17.42 -4.56 7.90
N GLY A 126 16.66 -5.67 7.77
CA GLY A 126 16.21 -6.49 8.89
C GLY A 126 15.12 -5.86 9.76
N MET A 127 14.26 -5.02 9.18
CA MET A 127 13.17 -4.32 9.87
C MET A 127 11.83 -5.01 9.60
N ASP A 128 10.86 -4.79 10.48
CA ASP A 128 9.47 -5.17 10.18
C ASP A 128 8.92 -4.35 9.00
N GLU A 129 7.88 -4.88 8.34
CA GLU A 129 7.26 -4.35 7.12
C GLU A 129 6.39 -3.10 7.33
N VAL A 130 6.18 -2.67 8.57
CA VAL A 130 5.29 -1.54 8.91
C VAL A 130 6.05 -0.23 8.73
N ILE A 131 5.63 0.58 7.78
CA ILE A 131 6.20 1.90 7.51
C ILE A 131 5.70 2.87 8.57
N THR A 132 6.62 3.59 9.22
CA THR A 132 6.31 4.63 10.20
C THR A 132 7.05 5.92 9.87
N HIS A 133 6.54 7.06 10.36
CA HIS A 133 7.21 8.36 10.15
C HIS A 133 8.68 8.33 10.60
N ALA A 134 8.97 7.68 11.73
CA ALA A 134 10.35 7.53 12.22
C ALA A 134 11.27 6.79 11.22
N LYS A 135 10.77 5.71 10.60
CA LYS A 135 11.52 4.98 9.55
C LYS A 135 11.75 5.85 8.32
N LEU A 136 10.74 6.60 7.88
CA LEU A 136 10.86 7.54 6.76
C LEU A 136 11.91 8.63 7.03
N LYS A 137 11.91 9.24 8.23
CA LYS A 137 12.92 10.23 8.62
C LYS A 137 14.31 9.64 8.74
N ARG A 138 14.45 8.36 9.12
CA ARG A 138 15.75 7.68 9.09
C ARG A 138 16.26 7.50 7.66
N LEU A 139 15.41 7.04 6.74
CA LEU A 139 15.78 6.88 5.34
C LEU A 139 16.08 8.22 4.67
N GLN A 140 15.38 9.29 5.05
CA GLN A 140 15.71 10.65 4.62
C GLN A 140 17.12 11.03 5.04
N LYS A 141 17.50 10.76 6.29
CA LYS A 141 18.86 11.02 6.78
C LYS A 141 19.90 10.17 6.06
N GLN A 142 19.61 8.90 5.78
CA GLN A 142 20.50 8.02 5.02
C GLN A 142 20.68 8.54 3.59
N ALA A 143 19.61 8.95 2.91
CA ALA A 143 19.70 9.52 1.57
C ALA A 143 20.55 10.81 1.54
N MET A 144 20.46 11.65 2.58
CA MET A 144 21.30 12.84 2.69
C MET A 144 22.80 12.55 2.94
N GLN A 145 23.21 11.30 3.22
CA GLN A 145 24.63 10.93 3.35
C GLN A 145 25.32 10.77 2.00
N ALA A 146 24.55 10.54 0.93
CA ALA A 146 25.10 10.33 -0.41
C ALA A 146 25.44 11.64 -1.13
N ASP A 147 25.10 12.82 -0.58
CA ASP A 147 25.26 14.18 -1.13
C ASP A 147 24.62 14.44 -2.51
N HIS A 148 24.80 13.53 -3.47
CA HIS A 148 24.25 13.53 -4.82
C HIS A 148 23.42 12.28 -5.09
N LEU A 149 22.50 12.42 -6.04
CA LEU A 149 21.54 11.38 -6.40
C LEU A 149 22.20 10.16 -7.08
N GLU A 150 23.29 10.37 -7.82
CA GLU A 150 24.07 9.31 -8.46
C GLU A 150 24.88 8.45 -7.47
N GLU A 151 25.15 9.01 -6.28
CA GLU A 151 25.90 8.36 -5.21
C GLU A 151 24.96 7.67 -4.21
N LEU A 152 23.65 7.73 -4.44
CA LEU A 152 22.65 7.16 -3.55
C LEU A 152 22.73 5.63 -3.56
N ASP A 153 23.32 5.10 -2.50
CA ASP A 153 23.38 3.67 -2.23
C ASP A 153 22.69 3.37 -0.89
N ILE A 154 21.56 2.68 -0.98
CA ILE A 154 20.77 2.24 0.18
C ILE A 154 20.56 0.74 0.01
N ASP A 155 20.94 -0.04 1.02
CA ASP A 155 20.73 -1.48 1.01
C ASP A 155 19.23 -1.81 0.82
N GLY A 156 18.94 -2.68 -0.16
CA GLY A 156 17.60 -3.00 -0.63
C GLY A 156 17.00 -2.07 -1.69
N LEU A 157 17.65 -0.95 -2.05
CA LEU A 157 17.19 -0.04 -3.10
C LEU A 157 17.81 -0.40 -4.45
N THR A 158 16.98 -0.72 -5.45
CA THR A 158 17.47 -0.98 -6.80
C THR A 158 17.92 0.30 -7.50
N LEU A 159 18.88 0.18 -8.43
CA LEU A 159 19.47 1.32 -9.14
C LEU A 159 18.45 2.12 -9.95
N GLU A 160 17.47 1.44 -10.57
CA GLU A 160 16.39 2.10 -11.30
C GLU A 160 15.49 2.94 -10.39
N ARG A 161 15.24 2.47 -9.16
CA ARG A 161 14.39 3.17 -8.17
C ARG A 161 15.14 4.26 -7.42
N ALA A 162 16.45 4.15 -7.28
CA ALA A 162 17.29 5.14 -6.61
C ALA A 162 17.09 6.55 -7.16
N LEU A 163 16.91 6.68 -8.49
CA LEU A 163 16.78 7.97 -9.14
C LEU A 163 15.54 8.78 -8.72
N VAL A 164 14.45 8.11 -8.38
CA VAL A 164 13.16 8.76 -8.03
C VAL A 164 12.79 8.57 -6.56
N PHE A 165 13.62 7.85 -5.80
CA PHE A 165 13.35 7.54 -4.40
C PHE A 165 13.34 8.78 -3.49
N PRO A 166 14.29 9.73 -3.55
CA PRO A 166 14.31 10.91 -2.67
C PRO A 166 13.05 11.79 -2.78
N SER A 167 12.57 11.97 -4.01
CA SER A 167 11.35 12.74 -4.30
C SER A 167 10.11 12.02 -3.82
N GLY A 168 9.96 10.72 -4.11
CA GLY A 168 8.86 9.89 -3.60
C GLY A 168 8.83 9.84 -2.07
N LEU A 169 10.00 9.66 -1.44
CA LEU A 169 10.15 9.70 0.01
C LEU A 169 9.71 11.05 0.60
N SER A 170 10.04 12.16 -0.06
CA SER A 170 9.63 13.50 0.38
C SER A 170 8.10 13.68 0.35
N ILE A 171 7.45 13.19 -0.72
CA ILE A 171 5.99 13.18 -0.84
C ILE A 171 5.36 12.37 0.29
N LEU A 172 5.87 11.15 0.52
CA LEU A 172 5.32 10.26 1.54
C LEU A 172 5.50 10.82 2.96
N ILE A 173 6.64 11.46 3.25
CA ILE A 173 6.85 12.15 4.54
C ILE A 173 5.81 13.24 4.74
N ALA A 174 5.51 14.05 3.71
CA ALA A 174 4.50 15.10 3.79
C ALA A 174 3.10 14.53 4.07
N ILE A 175 2.75 13.42 3.42
CA ILE A 175 1.48 12.71 3.63
C ILE A 175 1.38 12.22 5.08
N PHE A 176 2.42 11.54 5.59
CA PHE A 176 2.47 11.09 6.99
C PHE A 176 2.32 12.26 7.98
N GLU A 177 3.01 13.38 7.74
CA GLU A 177 2.99 14.53 8.64
C GLU A 177 1.65 15.29 8.65
N LEU A 178 0.99 15.46 7.50
CA LEU A 178 -0.28 16.19 7.45
C LEU A 178 -1.47 15.35 7.90
N LEU A 179 -1.49 14.08 7.52
CA LEU A 179 -2.58 13.17 7.83
C LEU A 179 -2.42 12.50 9.20
N ASN A 180 -1.30 12.73 9.91
CA ASN A 180 -0.97 12.10 11.19
C ASN A 180 -1.07 10.56 11.10
N ILE A 181 -0.43 9.98 10.09
CA ILE A 181 -0.44 8.52 9.89
C ILE A 181 0.55 7.89 10.87
N ASP A 182 0.05 7.01 11.73
CA ASP A 182 0.89 6.26 12.67
C ASP A 182 1.69 5.17 11.96
N SER A 183 1.01 4.40 11.10
CA SER A 183 1.57 3.25 10.39
C SER A 183 0.96 3.06 9.01
N MET A 184 1.74 2.50 8.09
CA MET A 184 1.31 2.10 6.75
C MET A 184 1.89 0.74 6.38
N THR A 185 1.12 -0.09 5.68
CA THR A 185 1.59 -1.35 5.08
C THR A 185 1.47 -1.31 3.55
N LEU A 186 2.13 -2.23 2.84
CA LEU A 186 1.96 -2.34 1.39
C LEU A 186 0.62 -3.01 1.05
N ALA A 187 -0.09 -2.43 0.08
CA ALA A 187 -1.28 -3.05 -0.48
C ALA A 187 -0.92 -4.24 -1.39
N GLY A 188 -1.80 -5.24 -1.45
CA GLY A 188 -1.59 -6.43 -2.28
C GLY A 188 -1.77 -6.19 -3.78
N GLY A 189 -2.24 -5.01 -4.18
CA GLY A 189 -2.64 -4.66 -5.54
C GLY A 189 -2.88 -3.16 -5.67
N ALA A 190 -2.97 -2.69 -6.91
CA ALA A 190 -3.17 -1.29 -7.27
C ALA A 190 -4.02 -1.20 -8.55
N LEU A 191 -3.66 -0.31 -9.48
CA LEU A 191 -4.41 -0.06 -10.71
C LEU A 191 -4.62 -1.32 -11.57
N ARG A 192 -3.56 -2.11 -11.80
CA ARG A 192 -3.62 -3.28 -12.71
C ARG A 192 -4.58 -4.34 -12.20
N GLU A 193 -4.53 -4.61 -10.91
CA GLU A 193 -5.43 -5.55 -10.26
C GLU A 193 -6.86 -5.04 -10.33
N GLY A 194 -7.10 -3.75 -10.08
CA GLY A 194 -8.41 -3.12 -10.22
C GLY A 194 -9.03 -3.31 -11.60
N MET A 195 -8.24 -3.10 -12.67
CA MET A 195 -8.68 -3.33 -14.04
C MET A 195 -9.06 -4.81 -14.29
N VAL A 196 -8.30 -5.76 -13.75
CA VAL A 196 -8.62 -7.19 -13.87
C VAL A 196 -9.93 -7.52 -13.16
N TYR A 197 -10.16 -6.98 -11.96
CA TYR A 197 -11.41 -7.16 -11.21
C TYR A 197 -12.61 -6.44 -11.86
N ASP A 198 -12.39 -5.41 -12.68
CA ASP A 198 -13.42 -4.81 -13.54
C ASP A 198 -13.82 -5.72 -14.70
N MET A 199 -12.86 -6.47 -15.26
CA MET A 199 -13.09 -7.31 -16.43
C MET A 199 -13.72 -8.68 -16.11
N VAL A 200 -13.65 -9.14 -14.86
CA VAL A 200 -14.07 -10.49 -14.46
C VAL A 200 -15.09 -10.42 -13.32
N GLU A 201 -16.37 -10.59 -13.64
CA GLU A 201 -17.48 -10.56 -12.67
C GLU A 201 -17.34 -11.62 -11.57
N GLU A 202 -16.80 -12.80 -11.90
CA GLU A 202 -16.60 -13.93 -10.96
C GLU A 202 -15.63 -13.59 -9.81
N LEU A 203 -14.79 -12.57 -9.99
CA LEU A 203 -13.85 -12.13 -8.98
C LEU A 203 -14.45 -11.09 -8.01
N GLN A 204 -15.68 -10.60 -8.22
CA GLN A 204 -16.33 -9.58 -7.39
C GLN A 204 -16.97 -10.15 -6.11
N GLN A 205 -16.26 -11.02 -5.39
CA GLN A 205 -16.71 -11.58 -4.11
C GLN A 205 -16.24 -10.72 -2.92
N ASP A 206 -17.09 -10.62 -1.89
CA ASP A 206 -16.88 -9.69 -0.77
C ASP A 206 -15.75 -10.11 0.20
N ASP A 207 -15.49 -11.41 0.36
CA ASP A 207 -14.43 -11.92 1.23
C ASP A 207 -13.20 -12.36 0.42
N ILE A 208 -12.22 -11.45 0.35
CA ILE A 208 -10.93 -11.65 -0.33
C ILE A 208 -10.17 -12.86 0.24
N ARG A 209 -10.22 -13.05 1.57
CA ARG A 209 -9.44 -14.08 2.26
C ARG A 209 -10.05 -15.44 1.96
N ALA A 210 -11.36 -15.58 2.10
CA ALA A 210 -12.08 -16.79 1.73
C ALA A 210 -11.87 -17.13 0.24
N ARG A 211 -11.96 -16.13 -0.66
CA ARG A 211 -11.70 -16.34 -2.10
C ARG A 211 -10.28 -16.85 -2.35
N THR A 212 -9.28 -16.30 -1.65
CA THR A 212 -7.88 -16.73 -1.77
C THR A 212 -7.69 -18.16 -1.25
N ILE A 213 -8.28 -18.48 -0.09
CA ILE A 213 -8.24 -19.85 0.48
C ILE A 213 -8.86 -20.84 -0.51
N ASN A 214 -10.06 -20.58 -1.01
CA ASN A 214 -10.76 -21.45 -1.97
C ASN A 214 -9.94 -21.67 -3.26
N SER A 215 -9.31 -20.59 -3.76
CA SER A 215 -8.44 -20.66 -4.93
C SER A 215 -7.22 -21.56 -4.69
N VAL A 216 -6.56 -21.42 -3.55
CA VAL A 216 -5.42 -22.27 -3.15
C VAL A 216 -5.85 -23.73 -2.97
N GLN A 217 -6.96 -23.97 -2.27
CA GLN A 217 -7.51 -25.33 -2.07
C GLN A 217 -7.83 -26.00 -3.41
N SER A 218 -8.48 -25.30 -4.33
CA SER A 218 -8.78 -25.82 -5.67
C SER A 218 -7.51 -26.11 -6.47
N ARG A 219 -6.52 -25.19 -6.46
CA ARG A 219 -5.28 -25.33 -7.22
C ARG A 219 -4.40 -26.47 -6.69
N CYS A 220 -4.33 -26.65 -5.38
CA CYS A 220 -3.54 -27.69 -4.74
C CYS A 220 -4.32 -28.99 -4.52
N GLN A 221 -5.59 -29.07 -4.94
CA GLN A 221 -6.46 -30.24 -4.79
C GLN A 221 -6.60 -30.69 -3.33
N LEU A 222 -6.70 -29.73 -2.41
CA LEU A 222 -6.84 -29.99 -0.97
C LEU A 222 -8.25 -30.49 -0.64
N ASP A 223 -8.37 -31.31 0.41
CA ASP A 223 -9.66 -31.73 0.94
C ASP A 223 -10.29 -30.58 1.74
N VAL A 224 -11.26 -29.92 1.12
CA VAL A 224 -11.95 -28.75 1.70
C VAL A 224 -12.74 -29.14 2.95
N GLU A 225 -13.41 -30.30 2.94
CA GLU A 225 -14.21 -30.75 4.09
C GLU A 225 -13.30 -31.06 5.28
N TYR A 226 -12.16 -31.71 5.03
CA TYR A 226 -11.18 -31.99 6.09
C TYR A 226 -10.55 -30.70 6.63
N GLY A 227 -10.17 -29.77 5.76
CA GLY A 227 -9.67 -28.45 6.16
C GLY A 227 -10.66 -27.67 7.04
N GLU A 228 -11.96 -27.72 6.73
CA GLU A 228 -13.01 -27.11 7.55
C GLU A 228 -13.16 -27.80 8.92
N GLN A 229 -13.07 -29.12 8.99
CA GLN A 229 -13.11 -29.87 10.25
C GLN A 229 -11.93 -29.51 11.16
N VAL A 230 -10.72 -29.41 10.60
CA VAL A 230 -9.52 -28.99 11.34
C VAL A 230 -9.66 -27.55 11.82
N ALA A 231 -10.14 -26.64 10.97
CA ALA A 231 -10.35 -25.23 11.34
C ALA A 231 -11.39 -25.09 12.46
N THR A 232 -12.50 -25.84 12.38
CA THR A 232 -13.53 -25.86 13.42
C THR A 232 -12.97 -26.34 14.77
N THR A 233 -12.17 -27.41 14.74
CA THR A 233 -11.53 -27.97 15.94
C THR A 233 -10.53 -26.97 16.54
N ALA A 234 -9.70 -26.34 15.71
CA ALA A 234 -8.72 -25.36 16.15
C ALA A 234 -9.36 -24.11 16.78
N LEU A 235 -10.41 -23.57 16.17
CA LEU A 235 -11.15 -22.42 16.71
C LEU A 235 -11.90 -22.77 18.01
N GLN A 236 -12.43 -23.99 18.13
CA GLN A 236 -13.04 -24.45 19.38
C GLN A 236 -12.01 -24.55 20.50
N LEU A 237 -10.82 -25.10 20.23
CA LEU A 237 -9.73 -25.17 21.21
C LEU A 237 -9.26 -23.77 21.64
N LEU A 238 -9.15 -22.83 20.69
CA LEU A 238 -8.82 -21.43 20.99
C LEU A 238 -9.84 -20.82 21.97
N LYS A 239 -11.12 -21.07 21.74
CA LYS A 239 -12.20 -20.61 22.63
C LYS A 239 -12.11 -21.24 24.01
N ASP A 240 -11.82 -22.55 24.09
CA ASP A 240 -11.69 -23.28 25.35
C ASP A 240 -10.46 -22.84 26.16
N CYS A 241 -9.38 -22.39 25.49
CA CYS A 241 -8.19 -21.84 26.13
C CYS A 241 -8.36 -20.41 26.68
N GLY A 242 -9.51 -19.76 26.45
CA GLY A 242 -9.80 -18.40 26.91
C GLY A 242 -10.08 -17.40 25.80
N GLY A 243 -10.08 -17.83 24.52
CA GLY A 243 -10.37 -16.97 23.37
C GLY A 243 -9.53 -15.69 23.37
N ASP A 244 -10.19 -14.55 23.27
CA ASP A 244 -9.58 -13.21 23.24
C ASP A 244 -8.82 -12.86 24.55
N THR A 245 -9.10 -13.56 25.66
CA THR A 245 -8.35 -13.34 26.92
C THR A 245 -7.04 -14.11 27.00
N TRP A 246 -6.87 -15.12 26.13
CA TRP A 246 -5.63 -15.90 26.05
C TRP A 246 -4.67 -15.34 25.00
N LEU A 247 -5.21 -14.73 23.93
CA LEU A 247 -4.44 -14.13 22.84
C LEU A 247 -4.96 -12.71 22.57
N GLU A 248 -4.13 -11.71 22.89
CA GLU A 248 -4.47 -10.29 22.72
C GLU A 248 -4.45 -9.83 21.25
N GLU A 249 -3.96 -10.65 20.32
CA GLU A 249 -3.87 -10.34 18.88
C GLU A 249 -5.24 -10.52 18.18
N PRO A 250 -5.92 -9.44 17.75
CA PRO A 250 -7.26 -9.54 17.19
C PRO A 250 -7.35 -10.34 15.89
N GLN A 251 -6.25 -10.44 15.13
CA GLN A 251 -6.22 -11.20 13.88
C GLN A 251 -5.95 -12.70 14.08
N ALA A 252 -5.55 -13.13 15.27
CA ALA A 252 -5.12 -14.50 15.54
C ALA A 252 -6.18 -15.56 15.20
N PRO A 253 -7.48 -15.40 15.53
CA PRO A 253 -8.51 -16.38 15.14
C PRO A 253 -8.60 -16.55 13.61
N ALA A 254 -8.55 -15.44 12.88
CA ALA A 254 -8.66 -15.45 11.42
C ALA A 254 -7.39 -15.98 10.73
N LEU A 255 -6.22 -15.85 11.37
CA LEU A 255 -4.98 -16.48 10.91
C LEU A 255 -4.97 -17.99 11.22
N LEU A 256 -5.43 -18.39 12.40
CA LEU A 256 -5.57 -19.79 12.80
C LEU A 256 -6.50 -20.54 11.85
N GLU A 257 -7.66 -19.96 11.55
CA GLU A 257 -8.61 -20.54 10.59
C GLU A 257 -7.96 -20.74 9.21
N CYS A 258 -7.24 -19.73 8.71
CA CYS A 258 -6.53 -19.81 7.43
C CYS A 258 -5.47 -20.93 7.44
N ALA A 259 -4.64 -20.97 8.48
CA ALA A 259 -3.60 -22.00 8.64
C ALA A 259 -4.21 -23.41 8.69
N SER A 260 -5.33 -23.59 9.39
CA SER A 260 -6.03 -24.87 9.45
C SER A 260 -6.65 -25.28 8.11
N LYS A 261 -7.27 -24.35 7.37
CA LYS A 261 -7.86 -24.64 6.05
C LYS A 261 -6.82 -24.97 4.97
N LEU A 262 -5.56 -24.54 5.16
CA LEU A 262 -4.46 -24.70 4.22
C LEU A 262 -3.34 -25.63 4.73
N HIS A 263 -3.58 -26.39 5.80
CA HIS A 263 -2.51 -27.17 6.47
C HIS A 263 -1.93 -28.32 5.63
N GLU A 264 -2.65 -28.78 4.60
CA GLU A 264 -2.24 -29.86 3.68
C GLU A 264 -1.61 -29.36 2.37
N ILE A 265 -1.24 -28.07 2.30
CA ILE A 265 -0.63 -27.46 1.11
C ILE A 265 0.73 -28.08 0.71
#